data_AF-A0A545VUX9-F1
#
_entry.id   AF-A0A545VUX9-F1
#
_cell.length_a   1.000
_cell.length_b   1.000
_cell.length_c   1.000
_cell.angle_alpha   90.00
_cell.angle_beta   90.00
_cell.angle_gamma   90.00
#
_symmetry.space_group_name_H-M   'P 1'
#
loop_
_entity.id
_entity.type
_entity.pdbx_description
1 polymer ?
#
loop_
_entity_poly.entity_id
_entity_poly.type
_entity_poly.pdbx_seq_one_letter_code
_entity_poly.pdbx_strand_id
1 'polypeptide(L)'
;MAPLEPDAKERLVASIVRELSATSFACSHLEPLLSGTTNFTFRGCLTTALPETQEQTVIIKHTTSYVALNKDFAIDVSRCRFEVYALQALNSFPAVTDASGDSFSALSPRLYHFDPAANIQVLQEIRDVLDLRVILDTPSADLRVSQTQLADVGRAAGGWLRRFHQWAVQPAQRSFAQQVAKNEGMRRLKARVTCDSFIQVLERFPDIYEPHAATLHLFRDMAQQEFQRVPGLNDEEDGWGVIHADFWSGNILVPSSLLAPAGDADNNDKSRGGSSDKRLAIIDWESCQFGPRAFDIGGMIGDMCERNHFKGVRAALSAMEGFIAGYGPVSDTVAFRVAMHVGVFLITWFNRRAPGSALPAPLQVAREAMALGVQLIVRGWKKDKLWLKASILASLFTE
;
A
#
# COMPACT_ATOMS: atom_id res chain seq x y z
N MET A 1 6.24 9.44 18.63
CA MET A 1 4.93 9.70 18.00
C MET A 1 4.14 10.51 19.01
N ALA A 2 3.51 11.60 18.60
CA ALA A 2 2.69 12.44 19.47
C ALA A 2 1.21 12.29 19.08
N PRO A 3 0.51 11.24 19.56
CA PRO A 3 -0.91 11.08 19.25
C PRO A 3 -1.73 12.22 19.87
N LEU A 4 -2.99 12.35 19.45
CA LEU A 4 -3.93 13.25 20.13
C LEU A 4 -4.16 12.81 21.58
N GLU A 5 -4.25 13.79 22.47
CA GLU A 5 -4.66 13.57 23.85
C GLU A 5 -6.10 12.99 23.91
N PRO A 6 -6.42 12.13 24.91
CA PRO A 6 -7.72 11.47 25.02
C PRO A 6 -8.92 12.42 24.87
N ASP A 7 -8.96 13.51 25.63
CA ASP A 7 -10.07 14.49 25.59
C ASP A 7 -10.21 15.15 24.20
N ALA A 8 -9.09 15.40 23.52
CA ALA A 8 -9.11 15.97 22.18
C ALA A 8 -9.65 14.96 21.15
N LYS A 9 -9.30 13.68 21.34
CA LYS A 9 -9.84 12.57 20.53
C LYS A 9 -11.34 12.39 20.76
N GLU A 10 -11.81 12.49 22.00
CA GLU A 10 -13.25 12.42 22.31
C GLU A 10 -14.03 13.57 21.65
N ARG A 11 -13.52 14.81 21.74
CA ARG A 11 -14.13 15.96 21.05
C ARG A 11 -14.17 15.77 19.53
N LEU A 12 -13.11 15.21 18.96
CA LEU A 12 -13.05 14.88 17.53
C LEU A 12 -14.16 13.89 17.15
N VAL A 13 -14.28 12.78 17.90
CA VAL A 13 -15.31 11.76 17.68
C VAL A 13 -16.71 12.36 17.80
N ALA A 14 -16.96 13.16 18.84
CA ALA A 14 -18.24 13.85 19.03
C ALA A 14 -18.58 14.79 17.86
N SER A 15 -17.58 15.50 17.33
CA SER A 15 -17.76 16.34 16.13
C SER A 15 -18.18 15.50 14.93
N ILE A 16 -17.48 14.38 14.65
CA ILE A 16 -17.79 13.50 13.52
C ILE A 16 -19.23 12.96 13.62
N VAL A 17 -19.63 12.49 14.80
CA VAL A 17 -21.01 11.99 15.03
C VAL A 17 -22.04 13.08 14.74
N ARG A 18 -21.78 14.31 15.20
CA ARG A 18 -22.68 15.44 14.98
C ARG A 18 -22.80 15.78 13.48
N GLU A 19 -21.69 15.88 12.76
CA GLU A 19 -21.70 16.19 11.32
C GLU A 19 -22.48 15.12 10.53
N LEU A 20 -22.33 13.84 10.88
CA LEU A 20 -23.03 12.74 10.19
C LEU A 20 -24.50 12.58 10.59
N SER A 21 -24.96 13.17 11.70
CA SER A 21 -26.29 12.94 12.27
C SER A 21 -27.47 13.30 11.37
N ALA A 22 -27.28 14.27 10.45
CA ALA A 22 -28.29 14.72 9.51
C ALA A 22 -28.25 13.96 8.16
N THR A 23 -27.34 13.00 8.03
CA THR A 23 -27.14 12.20 6.82
C THR A 23 -27.69 10.78 6.98
N SER A 24 -27.81 10.03 5.89
CA SER A 24 -28.11 8.59 5.93
C SER A 24 -27.03 7.75 6.64
N PHE A 25 -25.89 8.37 7.00
CA PHE A 25 -24.75 7.73 7.66
C PHE A 25 -24.65 8.10 9.15
N ALA A 26 -25.75 8.59 9.74
CA ALA A 26 -25.83 8.83 11.18
C ALA A 26 -25.44 7.56 11.95
N CYS A 27 -24.47 7.70 12.85
CA CYS A 27 -23.93 6.58 13.62
C CYS A 27 -24.37 6.64 15.08
N SER A 28 -24.73 5.48 15.62
CA SER A 28 -24.97 5.28 17.05
C SER A 28 -23.66 5.17 17.84
N HIS A 29 -22.60 4.67 17.22
CA HIS A 29 -21.28 4.46 17.82
C HIS A 29 -20.18 4.52 16.76
N LEU A 30 -18.99 5.00 17.16
CA LEU A 30 -17.76 4.96 16.36
C LEU A 30 -16.69 4.17 17.10
N GLU A 31 -16.30 3.03 16.56
CA GLU A 31 -15.20 2.20 17.06
C GLU A 31 -13.90 2.60 16.35
N PRO A 32 -12.85 3.08 17.05
CA PRO A 32 -11.58 3.40 16.43
C PRO A 32 -10.92 2.16 15.82
N LEU A 33 -10.52 2.25 14.54
CA LEU A 33 -9.70 1.24 13.91
C LEU A 33 -8.22 1.60 14.08
N LEU A 34 -7.43 0.64 14.55
CA LEU A 34 -5.99 0.81 14.80
C LEU A 34 -5.15 0.72 13.51
N SER A 35 -5.80 0.43 12.38
CA SER A 35 -5.18 0.36 11.05
C SER A 35 -5.15 1.74 10.38
N GLY A 36 -3.96 2.19 9.98
CA GLY A 36 -3.75 3.47 9.31
C GLY A 36 -2.84 4.41 10.09
N THR A 37 -2.06 5.22 9.37
CA THR A 37 -1.10 6.13 10.01
C THR A 37 -1.54 7.60 9.93
N THR A 38 -2.15 8.00 8.83
CA THR A 38 -2.41 9.40 8.44
C THR A 38 -3.77 9.91 8.88
N ASN A 39 -4.85 9.16 8.66
CA ASN A 39 -6.22 9.56 8.97
C ASN A 39 -6.71 8.96 10.28
N PHE A 40 -7.70 9.62 10.90
CA PHE A 40 -8.48 9.00 11.96
C PHE A 40 -9.53 8.10 11.31
N THR A 41 -9.43 6.79 11.52
CA THR A 41 -10.31 5.81 10.90
C THR A 41 -11.14 5.10 11.96
N PHE A 42 -12.43 4.96 11.68
CA PHE A 42 -13.40 4.36 12.58
C PHE A 42 -14.30 3.39 11.82
N ARG A 43 -14.75 2.34 12.50
CA ARG A 43 -15.96 1.61 12.11
C ARG A 43 -17.15 2.33 12.72
N GLY A 44 -18.04 2.84 11.88
CA GLY A 44 -19.30 3.44 12.31
C GLY A 44 -20.42 2.42 12.33
N CYS A 45 -21.11 2.30 13.47
CA CYS A 45 -22.35 1.54 13.59
C CYS A 45 -23.53 2.46 13.25
N LEU A 46 -24.18 2.23 12.11
CA LEU A 46 -25.27 3.06 11.64
C LEU A 46 -26.48 2.97 12.57
N THR A 47 -27.18 4.08 12.76
CA THR A 47 -28.45 4.10 13.51
C THR A 47 -29.56 3.40 12.73
N THR A 48 -29.49 3.47 11.39
CA THR A 48 -30.41 2.82 10.47
C THR A 48 -29.60 2.16 9.37
N ALA A 49 -29.96 0.92 9.00
CA ALA A 49 -29.32 0.22 7.89
C ALA A 49 -29.37 1.04 6.59
N LEU A 50 -28.35 0.92 5.73
CA LEU A 50 -28.40 1.52 4.40
C LEU A 50 -29.57 0.90 3.59
N PRO A 51 -30.46 1.70 2.99
CA PRO A 51 -31.68 1.16 2.35
C PRO A 51 -31.41 0.12 1.26
N GLU A 52 -30.37 0.31 0.44
CA GLU A 52 -30.07 -0.53 -0.71
C GLU A 52 -29.29 -1.80 -0.36
N THR A 53 -28.30 -1.68 0.53
CA THR A 53 -27.37 -2.79 0.85
C THR A 53 -27.70 -3.49 2.16
N GLN A 54 -28.58 -2.91 2.99
CA GLN A 54 -28.89 -3.36 4.35
C GLN A 54 -27.66 -3.41 5.27
N GLU A 55 -26.57 -2.74 4.88
CA GLU A 55 -25.35 -2.62 5.69
C GLU A 55 -25.65 -1.84 6.97
N GLN A 56 -25.15 -2.38 8.09
CA GLN A 56 -25.30 -1.78 9.43
C GLN A 56 -24.04 -1.03 9.88
N THR A 57 -22.96 -1.17 9.12
CA THR A 57 -21.65 -0.64 9.47
C THR A 57 -20.96 -0.09 8.25
N VAL A 58 -20.16 0.95 8.47
CA VAL A 58 -19.40 1.67 7.43
C VAL A 58 -18.01 2.02 7.98
N ILE A 59 -17.08 2.30 7.08
CA ILE A 59 -15.78 2.88 7.47
C ILE A 59 -15.87 4.40 7.36
N ILE A 60 -15.49 5.09 8.43
CA ILE A 60 -15.41 6.55 8.48
C ILE A 60 -13.95 6.94 8.54
N LYS A 61 -13.49 7.70 7.56
CA LYS A 61 -12.18 8.36 7.58
C LYS A 61 -12.38 9.86 7.82
N HIS A 62 -11.69 10.39 8.82
CA HIS A 62 -11.61 11.82 9.07
C HIS A 62 -10.17 12.31 8.85
N THR A 63 -10.03 13.25 7.93
CA THR A 63 -8.74 13.77 7.48
C THR A 63 -8.44 15.12 8.13
N THR A 64 -7.27 15.22 8.76
CA THR A 64 -6.77 16.48 9.34
C THR A 64 -5.51 16.94 8.61
N SER A 65 -5.05 18.17 8.93
CA SER A 65 -3.79 18.73 8.43
C SER A 65 -2.54 18.13 9.11
N TYR A 66 -2.71 17.08 9.91
CA TYR A 66 -1.63 16.33 10.55
C TYR A 66 -1.91 14.82 10.50
N VAL A 67 -0.87 14.03 10.75
CA VAL A 67 -0.92 12.57 10.78
C VAL A 67 -1.60 12.11 12.08
N ALA A 68 -2.57 11.22 12.01
CA ALA A 68 -3.33 10.77 13.19
C ALA A 68 -2.45 10.18 14.30
N LEU A 69 -1.38 9.46 13.92
CA LEU A 69 -0.39 8.93 14.88
C LEU A 69 0.59 9.99 15.42
N ASN A 70 0.70 11.14 14.76
CA ASN A 70 1.64 12.18 15.13
C ASN A 70 1.13 13.58 14.74
N LYS A 71 0.47 14.25 15.68
CA LYS A 71 -0.11 15.59 15.47
C LYS A 71 0.92 16.66 15.10
N ASP A 72 2.19 16.43 15.44
CA ASP A 72 3.29 17.35 15.13
C ASP A 72 3.85 17.13 13.71
N PHE A 73 3.36 16.12 12.98
CA PHE A 73 3.69 15.88 11.58
C PHE A 73 2.58 16.46 10.69
N ALA A 74 2.84 17.64 10.12
CA ALA A 74 1.95 18.26 9.16
C ALA A 74 1.86 17.47 7.84
N ILE A 75 0.66 17.32 7.32
CA ILE A 75 0.36 16.66 6.05
C ILE A 75 -0.81 17.37 5.36
N ASP A 76 -0.80 17.39 4.04
CA ASP A 76 -1.81 18.10 3.27
C ASP A 76 -3.19 17.48 3.47
N VAL A 77 -4.16 18.28 3.89
CA VAL A 77 -5.54 17.83 4.13
C VAL A 77 -6.27 17.50 2.81
N SER A 78 -5.86 18.11 1.69
CA SER A 78 -6.51 17.88 0.39
C SER A 78 -6.39 16.45 -0.12
N ARG A 79 -5.51 15.62 0.47
CA ARG A 79 -5.35 14.19 0.16
C ARG A 79 -6.67 13.40 0.23
N CYS A 80 -7.60 13.77 1.10
CA CYS A 80 -8.93 13.14 1.18
C CYS A 80 -9.73 13.35 -0.12
N ARG A 81 -9.59 14.50 -0.79
CA ARG A 81 -10.25 14.78 -2.06
C ARG A 81 -9.68 13.93 -3.18
N PHE A 82 -8.38 13.67 -3.18
CA PHE A 82 -7.74 12.79 -4.15
C PHE A 82 -8.12 11.33 -3.93
N GLU A 83 -8.27 10.89 -2.67
CA GLU A 83 -8.85 9.58 -2.38
C GLU A 83 -10.29 9.47 -2.92
N VAL A 84 -11.11 10.51 -2.72
CA VAL A 84 -12.47 10.59 -3.29
C VAL A 84 -12.46 10.46 -4.80
N TYR A 85 -11.62 11.21 -5.51
CA TYR A 85 -11.51 11.11 -6.97
C TYR A 85 -11.08 9.72 -7.42
N ALA A 86 -10.12 9.10 -6.73
CA ALA A 86 -9.67 7.74 -7.03
C ALA A 86 -10.79 6.72 -6.84
N LEU A 87 -11.46 6.72 -5.68
CA LEU A 87 -12.54 5.79 -5.39
C LEU A 87 -13.76 5.97 -6.30
N GLN A 88 -14.10 7.22 -6.66
CA GLN A 88 -15.15 7.50 -7.65
C GLN A 88 -14.80 6.95 -9.03
N ALA A 89 -13.55 7.11 -9.49
CA ALA A 89 -13.11 6.54 -10.75
C ALA A 89 -13.12 5.00 -10.71
N LEU A 90 -12.66 4.42 -9.60
CA LEU A 90 -12.63 2.97 -9.37
C LEU A 90 -14.01 2.32 -9.31
N ASN A 91 -15.08 3.07 -9.03
CA ASN A 91 -16.45 2.54 -9.17
C ASN A 91 -16.75 2.07 -10.61
N SER A 92 -16.05 2.63 -11.61
CA SER A 92 -16.13 2.21 -13.01
C SER A 92 -15.04 1.22 -13.43
N PHE A 93 -14.11 0.89 -12.53
CA PHE A 93 -13.05 -0.08 -12.80
C PHE A 93 -13.65 -1.49 -12.78
N PRO A 94 -13.51 -2.28 -13.87
CA PRO A 94 -14.08 -3.61 -13.92
C PRO A 94 -13.52 -4.50 -12.82
N ALA A 95 -14.40 -5.24 -12.13
CA ALA A 95 -13.98 -6.23 -11.15
C ALA A 95 -12.96 -7.20 -11.76
N VAL A 96 -11.90 -7.48 -11.02
CA VAL A 96 -10.91 -8.49 -11.40
C VAL A 96 -11.35 -9.80 -10.79
N THR A 97 -12.11 -10.58 -11.56
CA THR A 97 -12.52 -11.93 -11.18
C THR A 97 -11.70 -12.95 -11.93
N ASP A 98 -11.31 -14.02 -11.25
CA ASP A 98 -10.82 -15.21 -11.93
C ASP A 98 -12.01 -15.89 -12.63
N ALA A 99 -11.89 -16.11 -13.94
CA ALA A 99 -12.92 -16.77 -14.74
C ALA A 99 -13.17 -18.21 -14.31
N SER A 100 -12.20 -18.85 -13.64
CA SER A 100 -12.34 -20.21 -13.10
C SER A 100 -13.02 -20.26 -11.73
N GLY A 101 -13.09 -19.14 -11.00
CA GLY A 101 -13.53 -19.10 -9.60
C GLY A 101 -12.54 -19.70 -8.59
N ASP A 102 -11.38 -20.17 -9.05
CA ASP A 102 -10.40 -20.87 -8.21
C ASP A 102 -9.44 -19.92 -7.50
N SER A 103 -9.25 -18.69 -7.98
CA SER A 103 -8.37 -17.68 -7.38
C SER A 103 -9.11 -16.51 -6.74
N PHE A 104 -8.34 -15.64 -6.06
CA PHE A 104 -8.84 -14.43 -5.43
C PHE A 104 -9.34 -13.41 -6.45
N SER A 105 -10.49 -12.82 -6.16
CA SER A 105 -10.97 -11.60 -6.82
C SER A 105 -10.50 -10.37 -6.05
N ALA A 106 -10.18 -9.28 -6.75
CA ALA A 106 -9.68 -8.07 -6.13
C ALA A 106 -10.54 -6.85 -6.50
N LEU A 107 -10.82 -6.01 -5.50
CA LEU A 107 -11.70 -4.84 -5.59
C LEU A 107 -11.14 -3.64 -4.81
N SER A 108 -11.84 -2.51 -4.87
CA SER A 108 -11.65 -1.34 -4.01
C SER A 108 -12.96 -1.02 -3.29
N PRO A 109 -12.92 -0.48 -2.06
CA PRO A 109 -14.14 -0.16 -1.33
C PRO A 109 -14.93 0.95 -2.06
N ARG A 110 -16.25 0.90 -2.00
CA ARG A 110 -17.09 1.99 -2.53
C ARG A 110 -17.02 3.21 -1.62
N LEU A 111 -16.97 4.40 -2.23
CA LEU A 111 -17.23 5.65 -1.53
C LEU A 111 -18.74 5.87 -1.47
N TYR A 112 -19.31 5.95 -0.27
CA TYR A 112 -20.72 6.25 -0.06
C TYR A 112 -21.01 7.73 0.10
N HIS A 113 -20.14 8.43 0.83
CA HIS A 113 -20.34 9.85 1.12
C HIS A 113 -19.01 10.58 1.34
N PHE A 114 -19.00 11.86 1.01
CA PHE A 114 -17.91 12.76 1.33
C PHE A 114 -18.48 14.11 1.76
N ASP A 115 -18.13 14.53 2.97
CA ASP A 115 -18.33 15.89 3.46
C ASP A 115 -17.04 16.70 3.23
N PRO A 116 -17.02 17.60 2.23
CA PRO A 116 -15.84 18.41 1.93
C PRO A 116 -15.58 19.53 2.92
N ALA A 117 -16.57 19.90 3.76
CA ALA A 117 -16.43 20.95 4.77
C ALA A 117 -15.76 20.38 6.03
N ALA A 118 -16.17 19.18 6.45
CA ALA A 118 -15.60 18.48 7.60
C ALA A 118 -14.44 17.53 7.25
N ASN A 119 -14.16 17.29 5.97
CA ASN A 119 -13.19 16.30 5.50
C ASN A 119 -13.48 14.88 6.02
N ILE A 120 -14.75 14.49 5.99
CA ILE A 120 -15.24 13.17 6.41
C ILE A 120 -15.58 12.34 5.18
N GLN A 121 -14.97 11.17 5.04
CA GLN A 121 -15.31 10.17 4.03
C GLN A 121 -16.05 9.01 4.71
N VAL A 122 -17.13 8.56 4.10
CA VAL A 122 -17.83 7.33 4.47
C VAL A 122 -17.67 6.31 3.35
N LEU A 123 -17.07 5.18 3.68
CA LEU A 123 -16.68 4.12 2.77
C LEU A 123 -17.40 2.82 3.13
N GLN A 124 -17.55 1.94 2.14
CA GLN A 124 -17.95 0.56 2.35
C GLN A 124 -17.01 -0.13 3.33
N GLU A 125 -17.60 -0.85 4.30
CA GLU A 125 -16.83 -1.80 5.09
C GLU A 125 -16.68 -3.12 4.35
N ILE A 126 -15.44 -3.59 4.24
CA ILE A 126 -15.14 -4.96 3.86
C ILE A 126 -15.02 -5.75 5.17
N ARG A 127 -15.90 -6.75 5.36
CA ARG A 127 -16.00 -7.52 6.61
C ARG A 127 -15.13 -8.77 6.57
N ASP A 128 -14.85 -9.30 7.76
CA ASP A 128 -14.12 -10.56 7.96
C ASP A 128 -12.73 -10.60 7.31
N VAL A 129 -12.08 -9.44 7.22
CA VAL A 129 -10.75 -9.26 6.63
C VAL A 129 -9.71 -8.78 7.64
N LEU A 130 -8.45 -9.01 7.29
CA LEU A 130 -7.26 -8.44 7.93
C LEU A 130 -6.42 -7.76 6.84
N ASP A 131 -5.59 -6.78 7.21
CA ASP A 131 -4.52 -6.37 6.31
C ASP A 131 -3.51 -7.52 6.13
N LEU A 132 -3.00 -7.71 4.91
CA LEU A 132 -2.04 -8.77 4.59
C LEU A 132 -0.79 -8.67 5.45
N ARG A 133 -0.40 -7.45 5.83
CA ARG A 133 0.67 -7.23 6.80
C ARG A 133 0.39 -7.97 8.12
N VAL A 134 -0.78 -7.85 8.73
CA VAL A 134 -1.11 -8.51 10.00
C VAL A 134 -0.97 -10.04 9.89
N ILE A 135 -1.37 -10.62 8.76
CA ILE A 135 -1.17 -12.05 8.51
C ILE A 135 0.32 -12.40 8.50
N LEU A 136 1.13 -11.64 7.74
CA LEU A 136 2.57 -11.88 7.62
C LEU A 136 3.33 -11.54 8.92
N ASP A 137 2.81 -10.63 9.74
CA ASP A 137 3.38 -10.22 11.01
C ASP A 137 3.01 -11.17 12.16
N THR A 138 2.09 -12.11 11.93
CA THR A 138 1.62 -13.05 12.95
C THR A 138 2.77 -13.97 13.40
N PRO A 139 2.96 -14.20 14.72
CA PRO A 139 3.96 -15.14 15.21
C PRO A 139 3.78 -16.53 14.60
N SER A 140 4.88 -17.08 14.07
CA SER A 140 4.87 -18.35 13.35
C SER A 140 3.92 -18.36 12.14
N ALA A 141 3.83 -17.25 11.40
CA ALA A 141 3.02 -17.13 10.17
C ALA A 141 3.21 -18.33 9.23
N ASP A 142 4.45 -18.81 9.06
CA ASP A 142 4.77 -19.97 8.21
C ASP A 142 4.15 -21.31 8.67
N LEU A 143 3.68 -21.41 9.92
CA LEU A 143 2.93 -22.55 10.44
C LEU A 143 1.41 -22.37 10.35
N ARG A 144 0.95 -21.12 10.19
CA ARG A 144 -0.46 -20.75 10.25
C ARG A 144 -1.07 -20.55 8.87
N VAL A 145 -0.27 -20.26 7.85
CA VAL A 145 -0.77 -20.01 6.51
C VAL A 145 0.03 -20.78 5.47
N SER A 146 -0.67 -21.28 4.45
CA SER A 146 -0.04 -21.96 3.32
C SER A 146 0.72 -20.97 2.44
N GLN A 147 1.96 -21.33 2.10
CA GLN A 147 2.76 -20.59 1.09
C GLN A 147 2.04 -20.48 -0.25
N THR A 148 1.30 -21.54 -0.65
CA THR A 148 0.50 -21.53 -1.89
C THR A 148 -0.63 -20.50 -1.79
N GLN A 149 -1.35 -20.45 -0.66
CA GLN A 149 -2.41 -19.45 -0.45
C GLN A 149 -1.84 -18.02 -0.51
N LEU A 150 -0.68 -17.77 0.10
CA LEU A 150 -0.03 -16.46 0.01
C LEU A 150 0.43 -16.13 -1.41
N ALA A 151 0.92 -17.11 -2.16
CA ALA A 151 1.27 -16.93 -3.56
C ALA A 151 0.02 -16.55 -4.40
N ASP A 152 -1.14 -17.14 -4.12
CA ASP A 152 -2.39 -16.80 -4.80
C ASP A 152 -2.91 -15.41 -4.44
N VAL A 153 -2.80 -15.02 -3.16
CA VAL A 153 -3.08 -13.64 -2.72
C VAL A 153 -2.17 -12.65 -3.46
N GLY A 154 -0.87 -12.94 -3.50
CA GLY A 154 0.11 -12.15 -4.24
C GLY A 154 -0.27 -12.03 -5.71
N ARG A 155 -0.56 -13.15 -6.36
CA ARG A 155 -0.93 -13.22 -7.79
C ARG A 155 -2.16 -12.38 -8.11
N ALA A 156 -3.20 -12.46 -7.29
CA ALA A 156 -4.39 -11.66 -7.50
C ALA A 156 -4.14 -10.16 -7.27
N ALA A 157 -3.36 -9.78 -6.25
CA ALA A 157 -2.97 -8.39 -6.03
C ALA A 157 -2.12 -7.83 -7.20
N GLY A 158 -1.17 -8.62 -7.71
CA GLY A 158 -0.34 -8.24 -8.86
C GLY A 158 -1.15 -8.10 -10.14
N GLY A 159 -2.03 -9.07 -10.41
CA GLY A 159 -2.93 -9.03 -11.56
C GLY A 159 -3.91 -7.86 -11.51
N TRP A 160 -4.40 -7.53 -10.31
CA TRP A 160 -5.23 -6.35 -10.09
C TRP A 160 -4.47 -5.06 -10.40
N LEU A 161 -3.26 -4.90 -9.84
CA LEU A 161 -2.45 -3.69 -10.04
C LEU A 161 -2.07 -3.51 -11.51
N ARG A 162 -1.72 -4.58 -12.22
CA ARG A 162 -1.46 -4.53 -13.66
C ARG A 162 -2.67 -4.02 -14.43
N ARG A 163 -3.86 -4.58 -14.16
CA ARG A 163 -5.11 -4.16 -14.82
C ARG A 163 -5.45 -2.72 -14.49
N PHE A 164 -5.23 -2.28 -13.25
CA PHE A 164 -5.40 -0.88 -12.86
C PHE A 164 -4.47 0.04 -13.64
N HIS A 165 -3.16 -0.27 -13.70
CA HIS A 165 -2.19 0.52 -14.47
C HIS A 165 -2.53 0.60 -15.96
N GLN A 166 -3.03 -0.49 -16.56
CA GLN A 166 -3.48 -0.51 -17.95
C GLN A 166 -4.78 0.26 -18.17
N TRP A 167 -5.72 0.15 -17.25
CA TRP A 167 -7.00 0.86 -17.31
C TRP A 167 -6.81 2.38 -17.14
N ALA A 168 -5.97 2.81 -16.20
CA ALA A 168 -5.82 4.22 -15.86
C ALA A 168 -5.13 5.05 -16.95
N VAL A 169 -4.45 4.42 -17.92
CA VAL A 169 -3.87 5.12 -19.09
C VAL A 169 -4.80 5.18 -20.29
N GLN A 170 -5.95 4.49 -20.25
CA GLN A 170 -6.90 4.52 -21.36
C GLN A 170 -7.42 5.96 -21.59
N PRO A 171 -7.72 6.34 -22.85
CA PRO A 171 -8.21 7.69 -23.16
C PRO A 171 -9.43 8.12 -22.34
N ALA A 172 -10.30 7.16 -22.00
CA ALA A 172 -11.48 7.39 -21.16
C ALA A 172 -11.14 7.85 -19.73
N GLN A 173 -9.94 7.51 -19.23
CA GLN A 173 -9.47 7.85 -17.88
C GLN A 173 -8.56 9.07 -17.84
N ARG A 174 -8.42 9.81 -18.95
CA ARG A 174 -7.56 11.00 -19.01
C ARG A 174 -7.94 12.05 -17.97
N SER A 175 -9.23 12.26 -17.72
CA SER A 175 -9.70 13.21 -16.69
C SER A 175 -9.27 12.78 -15.29
N PHE A 176 -9.41 11.49 -14.96
CA PHE A 176 -8.92 10.91 -13.71
C PHE A 176 -7.42 11.14 -13.54
N ALA A 177 -6.61 10.78 -14.55
CA ALA A 177 -5.16 10.97 -14.53
C ALA A 177 -4.75 12.44 -14.33
N GLN A 178 -5.44 13.39 -14.99
CA GLN A 178 -5.20 14.82 -14.83
C GLN A 178 -5.55 15.34 -13.43
N GLN A 179 -6.56 14.76 -12.76
CA GLN A 179 -6.90 15.20 -11.40
C GLN A 179 -5.90 14.68 -10.38
N VAL A 180 -5.56 13.38 -10.40
CA VAL A 180 -4.61 12.82 -9.43
C VAL A 180 -3.18 13.33 -9.62
N ALA A 181 -2.82 13.79 -10.81
CA ALA A 181 -1.54 14.48 -11.05
C ALA A 181 -1.39 15.76 -10.18
N LYS A 182 -2.50 16.37 -9.75
CA LYS A 182 -2.52 17.58 -8.89
C LYS A 182 -2.37 17.28 -7.39
N ASN A 183 -2.17 16.02 -7.00
CA ASN A 183 -1.95 15.63 -5.61
C ASN A 183 -0.56 16.05 -5.10
N GLU A 184 -0.20 17.32 -5.26
CA GLU A 184 1.14 17.84 -5.02
C GLU A 184 1.59 17.67 -3.57
N GLY A 185 0.66 17.79 -2.61
CA GLY A 185 0.93 17.58 -1.20
C GLY A 185 1.50 16.19 -0.94
N MET A 186 0.83 15.15 -1.46
CA MET A 186 1.30 13.77 -1.33
C MET A 186 2.50 13.46 -2.21
N ARG A 187 2.62 14.05 -3.41
CA ARG A 187 3.83 13.93 -4.24
C ARG A 187 5.06 14.47 -3.52
N ARG A 188 4.98 15.67 -2.94
CA ARG A 188 6.06 16.30 -2.16
C ARG A 188 6.40 15.48 -0.92
N LEU A 189 5.38 14.98 -0.22
CA LEU A 189 5.59 14.09 0.93
C LEU A 189 6.32 12.82 0.48
N LYS A 190 5.86 12.18 -0.61
CA LYS A 190 6.45 10.94 -1.11
C LYS A 190 7.90 11.14 -1.51
N ALA A 191 8.19 12.19 -2.29
CA ALA A 191 9.57 12.58 -2.64
C ALA A 191 10.46 12.77 -1.41
N ARG A 192 9.97 13.40 -0.34
CA ARG A 192 10.73 13.60 0.90
C ARG A 192 11.01 12.27 1.63
N VAL A 193 9.99 11.42 1.78
CA VAL A 193 10.11 10.16 2.53
C VAL A 193 10.82 9.06 1.73
N THR A 194 10.93 9.20 0.41
CA THR A 194 11.73 8.29 -0.42
C THR A 194 13.08 8.87 -0.78
N CYS A 195 13.15 9.96 -1.56
CA CYS A 195 14.38 10.45 -2.18
C CYS A 195 15.34 11.12 -1.19
N ASP A 196 14.85 11.92 -0.25
CA ASP A 196 15.73 12.60 0.70
C ASP A 196 16.08 11.69 1.90
N SER A 197 15.10 10.91 2.34
CA SER A 197 15.21 10.09 3.54
C SER A 197 16.27 9.00 3.43
N PHE A 198 16.43 8.34 2.27
CA PHE A 198 17.40 7.24 2.17
C PHE A 198 18.86 7.72 2.26
N ILE A 199 19.18 8.87 1.66
CA ILE A 199 20.52 9.47 1.79
C ILE A 199 20.78 9.86 3.25
N GLN A 200 19.83 10.55 3.90
CA GLN A 200 19.97 10.94 5.32
C GLN A 200 20.18 9.73 6.26
N VAL A 201 19.57 8.58 5.94
CA VAL A 201 19.82 7.34 6.68
C VAL A 201 21.26 6.86 6.43
N LEU A 202 21.69 6.80 5.17
CA LEU A 202 23.00 6.27 4.80
C LEU A 202 24.17 7.13 5.26
N GLU A 203 24.01 8.45 5.38
CA GLU A 203 25.03 9.36 5.94
C GLU A 203 25.44 8.98 7.38
N ARG A 204 24.59 8.23 8.10
CA ARG A 204 24.89 7.71 9.44
C ARG A 204 25.75 6.44 9.42
N PHE A 205 25.99 5.88 8.24
CA PHE A 205 26.71 4.63 8.00
C PHE A 205 27.71 4.81 6.84
N PRO A 206 28.76 5.61 7.03
CA PRO A 206 29.70 5.99 5.97
C PRO A 206 30.35 4.80 5.28
N ASP A 207 30.58 3.71 6.03
CA ASP A 207 31.15 2.47 5.51
C ASP A 207 30.27 1.77 4.44
N ILE A 208 28.95 1.97 4.50
CA ILE A 208 27.99 1.46 3.50
C ILE A 208 27.80 2.51 2.38
N TYR A 209 27.84 3.79 2.74
CA TYR A 209 27.49 4.91 1.86
C TYR A 209 28.61 5.35 0.92
N GLU A 210 29.78 5.67 1.46
CA GLU A 210 30.88 6.32 0.74
C GLU A 210 31.32 5.58 -0.54
N PRO A 211 31.42 4.23 -0.56
CA PRO A 211 31.81 3.49 -1.77
C PRO A 211 30.85 3.66 -2.96
N HIS A 212 29.63 4.13 -2.70
CA HIS A 212 28.53 4.19 -3.66
C HIS A 212 27.89 5.57 -3.77
N ALA A 213 28.39 6.57 -3.03
CA ALA A 213 27.80 7.91 -2.90
C ALA A 213 27.45 8.56 -4.24
N ALA A 214 28.35 8.49 -5.22
CA ALA A 214 28.11 9.07 -6.56
C ALA A 214 26.89 8.45 -7.25
N THR A 215 26.76 7.12 -7.25
CA THR A 215 25.60 6.44 -7.86
C THR A 215 24.31 6.70 -7.08
N LEU A 216 24.38 6.75 -5.75
CA LEU A 216 23.23 7.04 -4.90
C LEU A 216 22.70 8.47 -5.13
N HIS A 217 23.59 9.46 -5.30
CA HIS A 217 23.20 10.82 -5.65
C HIS A 217 22.58 10.91 -7.05
N LEU A 218 23.15 10.24 -8.05
CA LEU A 218 22.56 10.21 -9.40
C LEU A 218 21.13 9.61 -9.38
N PHE A 219 20.93 8.54 -8.62
CA PHE A 219 19.59 7.97 -8.42
C PHE A 219 18.66 8.94 -7.70
N ARG A 220 19.11 9.61 -6.62
CA ARG A 220 18.32 10.62 -5.91
C ARG A 220 17.86 11.73 -6.86
N ASP A 221 18.77 12.29 -7.65
CA ASP A 221 18.47 13.39 -8.55
C ASP A 221 17.48 12.98 -9.64
N MET A 222 17.66 11.78 -10.20
CA MET A 222 16.71 11.19 -11.15
C MET A 222 15.33 11.00 -10.50
N ALA A 223 15.25 10.40 -9.31
CA ALA A 223 13.99 10.20 -8.61
C ALA A 223 13.30 11.53 -8.25
N GLN A 224 14.04 12.57 -7.87
CA GLN A 224 13.50 13.91 -7.63
C GLN A 224 12.90 14.53 -8.91
N GLN A 225 13.58 14.39 -10.04
CA GLN A 225 13.05 14.83 -11.34
C GLN A 225 11.79 14.06 -11.72
N GLU A 226 11.74 12.75 -11.43
CA GLU A 226 10.56 11.93 -11.68
C GLU A 226 9.31 12.46 -10.96
N PHE A 227 9.44 12.97 -9.72
CA PHE A 227 8.33 13.60 -8.99
C PHE A 227 7.88 14.95 -9.57
N GLN A 228 8.66 15.59 -10.44
CA GLN A 228 8.26 16.81 -11.15
C GLN A 228 7.59 16.52 -12.50
N ARG A 229 7.65 15.28 -12.99
CA ARG A 229 7.05 14.90 -14.28
C ARG A 229 5.52 14.94 -14.20
N VAL A 230 4.92 15.54 -15.22
CA VAL A 230 3.47 15.60 -15.47
C VAL A 230 3.06 14.61 -16.56
N PRO A 231 1.78 14.23 -16.67
CA PRO A 231 1.30 13.35 -17.74
C PRO A 231 1.64 13.88 -19.15
N GLY A 232 2.14 13.01 -20.01
CA GLY A 232 2.53 13.25 -21.41
C GLY A 232 1.94 12.22 -22.38
N LEU A 233 2.41 12.23 -23.64
CA LEU A 233 1.83 11.40 -24.72
C LEU A 233 2.35 9.95 -24.76
N ASN A 234 3.57 9.67 -24.25
CA ASN A 234 4.23 8.36 -24.33
C ASN A 234 4.39 7.67 -22.96
N ASP A 235 3.55 8.03 -21.98
CA ASP A 235 3.72 7.57 -20.60
C ASP A 235 3.62 6.06 -20.45
N GLU A 236 2.76 5.39 -21.23
CA GLU A 236 2.57 3.95 -21.12
C GLU A 236 3.84 3.15 -21.47
N GLU A 237 4.48 3.49 -22.59
CA GLU A 237 5.72 2.83 -23.06
C GLU A 237 6.88 3.04 -22.08
N ASP A 238 6.92 4.20 -21.42
CA ASP A 238 7.94 4.53 -20.41
C ASP A 238 7.71 3.84 -19.05
N GLY A 239 6.57 3.15 -18.87
CA GLY A 239 6.16 2.56 -17.60
C GLY A 239 5.63 3.59 -16.60
N TRP A 240 4.96 4.63 -17.08
CA TRP A 240 4.33 5.70 -16.30
C TRP A 240 2.80 5.62 -16.37
N GLY A 241 2.15 6.32 -15.45
CA GLY A 241 0.69 6.41 -15.41
C GLY A 241 0.19 6.83 -14.04
N VAL A 242 -1.08 6.60 -13.78
CA VAL A 242 -1.61 6.71 -12.42
C VAL A 242 -1.13 5.51 -11.61
N ILE A 243 -0.63 5.80 -10.42
CA ILE A 243 -0.19 4.85 -9.41
C ILE A 243 -0.95 5.07 -8.11
N HIS A 244 -1.13 4.00 -7.33
CA HIS A 244 -1.63 4.08 -5.97
C HIS A 244 -0.67 4.89 -5.07
N ALA A 245 0.63 4.77 -5.33
CA ALA A 245 1.75 5.37 -4.62
C ALA A 245 1.88 5.01 -3.14
N ASP A 246 1.07 4.09 -2.64
CA ASP A 246 1.23 3.49 -1.32
C ASP A 246 0.78 2.02 -1.38
N PHE A 247 1.23 1.31 -2.40
CA PHE A 247 0.87 -0.08 -2.63
C PHE A 247 1.84 -1.00 -1.86
N TRP A 248 1.41 -1.47 -0.68
CA TRP A 248 2.15 -2.39 0.19
C TRP A 248 1.17 -3.30 0.95
N SER A 249 1.66 -4.32 1.67
CA SER A 249 0.76 -5.31 2.28
C SER A 249 -0.17 -4.75 3.38
N GLY A 250 0.12 -3.58 3.93
CA GLY A 250 -0.79 -2.90 4.87
C GLY A 250 -2.06 -2.34 4.21
N ASN A 251 -2.04 -2.13 2.89
CA ASN A 251 -3.15 -1.58 2.12
C ASN A 251 -3.87 -2.63 1.26
N ILE A 252 -3.62 -3.91 1.54
CA ILE A 252 -4.27 -5.05 0.91
C ILE A 252 -5.04 -5.80 2.01
N LEU A 253 -6.37 -5.71 1.98
CA LEU A 253 -7.24 -6.47 2.85
C LEU A 253 -7.46 -7.86 2.26
N VAL A 254 -7.37 -8.87 3.12
CA VAL A 254 -7.48 -10.29 2.76
C VAL A 254 -8.38 -11.02 3.75
N PRO A 255 -9.03 -12.13 3.38
CA PRO A 255 -9.93 -12.84 4.28
C PRO A 255 -9.22 -13.33 5.53
N SER A 256 -9.81 -13.07 6.70
CA SER A 256 -9.28 -13.50 8.00
C SER A 256 -9.20 -15.03 8.13
N SER A 257 -10.02 -15.76 7.35
CA SER A 257 -9.98 -17.22 7.23
C SER A 257 -8.65 -17.77 6.72
N LEU A 258 -7.79 -16.95 6.11
CA LEU A 258 -6.42 -17.35 5.76
C LEU A 258 -5.58 -17.77 6.96
N LEU A 259 -5.90 -17.32 8.18
CA LEU A 259 -5.21 -17.74 9.41
C LEU A 259 -5.78 -19.04 10.01
N ALA A 260 -6.79 -19.66 9.39
CA ALA A 260 -7.36 -20.90 9.89
C ALA A 260 -6.36 -22.08 9.73
N PRO A 261 -6.25 -22.99 10.72
CA PRO A 261 -5.35 -24.13 10.62
C PRO A 261 -5.63 -24.96 9.37
N ALA A 262 -4.57 -25.37 8.67
CA ALA A 262 -4.61 -26.15 7.44
C ALA A 262 -5.32 -27.53 7.53
N GLY A 263 -5.88 -27.90 8.68
CA GLY A 263 -6.60 -29.15 8.92
C GLY A 263 -8.12 -29.05 9.11
N ASP A 264 -8.70 -27.85 9.25
CA ASP A 264 -10.14 -27.68 9.49
C ASP A 264 -10.94 -27.28 8.23
N ALA A 265 -10.24 -26.87 7.17
CA ALA A 265 -10.88 -26.42 5.93
C ALA A 265 -11.64 -27.52 5.17
N ASP A 266 -11.34 -28.81 5.43
CA ASP A 266 -11.87 -29.92 4.64
C ASP A 266 -13.11 -30.63 5.26
N ASN A 267 -13.41 -30.40 6.55
CA ASN A 267 -14.44 -31.16 7.26
C ASN A 267 -15.67 -30.38 7.75
N ASN A 268 -15.65 -29.04 7.79
CA ASN A 268 -16.77 -28.27 8.36
C ASN A 268 -17.57 -27.42 7.36
N ASP A 269 -17.19 -27.34 6.08
CA ASP A 269 -17.85 -26.41 5.13
C ASP A 269 -18.74 -27.07 4.06
N LYS A 270 -18.93 -28.39 4.10
CA LYS A 270 -19.86 -29.07 3.15
C LYS A 270 -21.32 -28.98 3.58
N SER A 271 -21.62 -28.57 4.80
CA SER A 271 -23.00 -28.44 5.33
C SER A 271 -23.53 -27.00 5.34
N ARG A 272 -22.71 -26.00 4.94
CA ARG A 272 -23.10 -24.58 4.92
C ARG A 272 -22.90 -23.88 3.57
N GLY A 273 -22.74 -24.59 2.45
CA GLY A 273 -22.66 -23.93 1.13
C GLY A 273 -21.63 -22.79 1.06
N GLY A 274 -20.56 -22.86 1.87
CA GLY A 274 -19.56 -21.82 2.00
C GLY A 274 -18.63 -21.84 0.80
N SER A 275 -18.84 -20.93 -0.14
CA SER A 275 -17.73 -20.46 -0.95
C SER A 275 -16.78 -19.76 0.01
N SER A 276 -15.57 -20.29 0.21
CA SER A 276 -14.51 -19.56 0.93
C SER A 276 -14.44 -18.17 0.31
N ASP A 277 -14.69 -17.12 1.09
CA ASP A 277 -14.71 -15.76 0.56
C ASP A 277 -13.32 -15.42 0.01
N LYS A 278 -13.13 -15.51 -1.31
CA LYS A 278 -11.87 -15.25 -2.00
C LYS A 278 -11.84 -13.82 -2.54
N ARG A 279 -12.08 -12.84 -1.67
CA ARG A 279 -12.03 -11.41 -2.01
C ARG A 279 -10.84 -10.72 -1.35
N LEU A 280 -10.14 -9.91 -2.13
CA LEU A 280 -9.10 -8.99 -1.72
C LEU A 280 -9.61 -7.57 -1.94
N ALA A 281 -9.25 -6.63 -1.07
CA ALA A 281 -9.55 -5.22 -1.30
C ALA A 281 -8.30 -4.35 -1.20
N ILE A 282 -8.12 -3.47 -2.19
CA ILE A 282 -7.06 -2.46 -2.23
C ILE A 282 -7.64 -1.15 -1.66
N ILE A 283 -7.04 -0.67 -0.58
CA ILE A 283 -7.54 0.47 0.21
C ILE A 283 -6.50 1.60 0.28
N ASP A 284 -6.93 2.75 0.81
CA ASP A 284 -6.05 3.89 1.13
C ASP A 284 -5.47 4.63 -0.07
N TRP A 285 -6.39 5.16 -0.90
CA TRP A 285 -6.07 5.81 -2.17
C TRP A 285 -5.67 7.29 -2.04
N GLU A 286 -5.44 7.80 -0.82
CA GLU A 286 -5.11 9.22 -0.58
C GLU A 286 -3.79 9.67 -1.20
N SER A 287 -2.86 8.73 -1.40
CA SER A 287 -1.57 8.97 -2.06
C SER A 287 -1.65 8.88 -3.59
N CYS A 288 -2.81 8.51 -4.16
CA CYS A 288 -2.97 8.29 -5.59
C CYS A 288 -2.48 9.50 -6.40
N GLN A 289 -1.62 9.24 -7.37
CA GLN A 289 -0.91 10.29 -8.12
C GLN A 289 -0.42 9.75 -9.46
N PHE A 290 0.08 10.65 -10.31
CA PHE A 290 0.81 10.27 -11.53
C PHE A 290 2.28 9.94 -11.21
N GLY A 291 2.84 8.85 -11.71
CA GLY A 291 4.22 8.46 -11.44
C GLY A 291 4.68 7.21 -12.18
N PRO A 292 5.93 6.77 -11.93
CA PRO A 292 6.43 5.52 -12.50
C PRO A 292 5.73 4.33 -11.84
N ARG A 293 5.21 3.39 -12.63
CA ARG A 293 4.56 2.14 -12.15
C ARG A 293 5.50 1.30 -11.29
N ALA A 294 6.81 1.44 -11.51
CA ALA A 294 7.86 0.82 -10.70
C ALA A 294 7.74 1.17 -9.21
N PHE A 295 7.09 2.28 -8.88
CA PHE A 295 6.89 2.73 -7.50
C PHE A 295 5.94 1.81 -6.73
N ASP A 296 4.78 1.46 -7.31
CA ASP A 296 3.83 0.54 -6.68
C ASP A 296 4.36 -0.89 -6.62
N ILE A 297 4.99 -1.34 -7.72
CA ILE A 297 5.60 -2.67 -7.79
C ILE A 297 6.74 -2.80 -6.76
N GLY A 298 7.62 -1.78 -6.70
CA GLY A 298 8.73 -1.73 -5.75
C GLY A 298 8.28 -1.59 -4.30
N GLY A 299 7.18 -0.88 -4.04
CA GLY A 299 6.57 -0.79 -2.72
C GLY A 299 6.17 -2.16 -2.18
N MET A 300 5.42 -2.93 -2.97
CA MET A 300 4.98 -4.28 -2.59
C MET A 300 6.16 -5.24 -2.41
N ILE A 301 7.07 -5.28 -3.38
CA ILE A 301 8.23 -6.18 -3.33
C ILE A 301 9.16 -5.82 -2.16
N GLY A 302 9.41 -4.53 -1.95
CA GLY A 302 10.23 -4.05 -0.83
C GLY A 302 9.64 -4.40 0.53
N ASP A 303 8.32 -4.30 0.66
CA ASP A 303 7.58 -4.66 1.86
C ASP A 303 7.64 -6.16 2.20
N MET A 304 7.62 -7.02 1.18
CA MET A 304 7.82 -8.46 1.34
C MET A 304 9.27 -8.82 1.67
N CYS A 305 10.24 -8.18 1.01
CA CYS A 305 11.66 -8.33 1.32
C CYS A 305 11.94 -7.95 2.78
N GLU A 306 11.35 -6.84 3.25
CA GLU A 306 11.46 -6.36 4.62
C GLU A 306 10.93 -7.40 5.63
N ARG A 307 9.75 -7.97 5.41
CA ARG A 307 9.18 -9.02 6.29
C ARG A 307 10.06 -10.25 6.35
N ASN A 308 10.54 -10.73 5.20
CA ASN A 308 11.46 -11.85 5.17
C ASN A 308 12.76 -11.54 5.93
N HIS A 309 13.35 -10.37 5.69
CA HIS A 309 14.64 -9.97 6.30
C HIS A 309 14.54 -9.77 7.82
N PHE A 310 13.55 -9.01 8.29
CA PHE A 310 13.45 -8.62 9.70
C PHE A 310 12.67 -9.59 10.57
N LYS A 311 11.78 -10.40 9.97
CA LYS A 311 10.88 -11.31 10.71
C LYS A 311 11.05 -12.78 10.34
N GLY A 312 11.85 -13.09 9.31
CA GLY A 312 12.10 -14.46 8.88
C GLY A 312 10.88 -15.16 8.27
N VAL A 313 9.90 -14.38 7.76
CA VAL A 313 8.61 -14.91 7.28
C VAL A 313 8.76 -15.38 5.83
N ARG A 314 8.85 -16.69 5.60
CA ARG A 314 9.04 -17.25 4.25
C ARG A 314 7.81 -17.08 3.38
N ALA A 315 6.62 -17.12 3.95
CA ALA A 315 5.37 -16.89 3.23
C ALA A 315 5.30 -15.50 2.55
N ALA A 316 6.07 -14.52 3.05
CA ALA A 316 6.20 -13.22 2.38
C ALA A 316 6.90 -13.33 1.01
N LEU A 317 7.87 -14.24 0.87
CA LEU A 317 8.52 -14.50 -0.42
C LEU A 317 7.57 -15.19 -1.40
N SER A 318 6.74 -16.13 -0.93
CA SER A 318 5.71 -16.74 -1.77
C SER A 318 4.70 -15.72 -2.26
N ALA A 319 4.25 -14.80 -1.39
CA ALA A 319 3.39 -13.68 -1.79
C ALA A 319 4.09 -12.75 -2.80
N MET A 320 5.38 -12.47 -2.63
CA MET A 320 6.18 -11.66 -3.56
C MET A 320 6.29 -12.32 -4.94
N GLU A 321 6.62 -13.60 -5.01
CA GLU A 321 6.72 -14.37 -6.26
C GLU A 321 5.37 -14.45 -6.97
N GLY A 322 4.31 -14.73 -6.20
CA GLY A 322 2.93 -14.66 -6.67
C GLY A 322 2.61 -13.30 -7.27
N PHE A 323 2.92 -12.21 -6.56
CA PHE A 323 2.69 -10.84 -7.01
C PHE A 323 3.42 -10.50 -8.31
N ILE A 324 4.70 -10.85 -8.42
CA ILE A 324 5.48 -10.65 -9.64
C ILE A 324 4.86 -11.43 -10.80
N ALA A 325 4.51 -12.69 -10.58
CA ALA A 325 3.88 -13.53 -11.60
C ALA A 325 2.49 -13.02 -12.01
N GLY A 326 1.70 -12.50 -11.07
CA GLY A 326 0.38 -11.94 -11.31
C GLY A 326 0.43 -10.60 -12.06
N TYR A 327 1.36 -9.71 -11.69
CA TYR A 327 1.59 -8.48 -12.43
C TYR A 327 2.06 -8.80 -13.85
N GLY A 328 2.87 -9.85 -14.00
CA GLY A 328 3.38 -10.34 -15.27
C GLY A 328 4.66 -9.61 -15.70
N PRO A 329 5.15 -9.91 -16.92
CA PRO A 329 6.43 -9.41 -17.37
C PRO A 329 6.45 -7.89 -17.48
N VAL A 330 7.57 -7.30 -17.09
CA VAL A 330 7.88 -5.88 -17.25
C VAL A 330 9.12 -5.72 -18.13
N SER A 331 9.28 -4.54 -18.74
CA SER A 331 10.53 -4.25 -19.45
C SER A 331 11.71 -4.20 -18.50
N ASP A 332 12.91 -4.51 -18.98
CA ASP A 332 14.14 -4.42 -18.19
C ASP A 332 14.30 -3.01 -17.56
N THR A 333 13.95 -1.95 -18.28
CA THR A 333 13.95 -0.57 -17.76
C THR A 333 13.07 -0.41 -16.52
N VAL A 334 11.85 -0.97 -16.53
CA VAL A 334 10.96 -0.95 -15.37
C VAL A 334 11.51 -1.84 -14.25
N ALA A 335 12.02 -3.04 -14.58
CA ALA A 335 12.60 -3.95 -13.59
C ALA A 335 13.80 -3.34 -12.84
N PHE A 336 14.68 -2.61 -13.54
CA PHE A 336 15.77 -1.87 -12.91
C PHE A 336 15.26 -0.74 -12.00
N ARG A 337 14.23 0.01 -12.41
CA ARG A 337 13.59 1.02 -11.53
C ARG A 337 12.99 0.39 -10.28
N VAL A 338 12.30 -0.74 -10.43
CA VAL A 338 11.74 -1.51 -9.31
C VAL A 338 12.85 -1.90 -8.33
N ALA A 339 13.97 -2.44 -8.80
CA ALA A 339 15.10 -2.79 -7.93
C ALA A 339 15.61 -1.59 -7.13
N MET A 340 15.73 -0.41 -7.75
CA MET A 340 16.13 0.82 -7.06
C MET A 340 15.11 1.23 -5.98
N HIS A 341 13.80 1.17 -6.28
CA HIS A 341 12.75 1.48 -5.29
C HIS A 341 12.68 0.47 -4.15
N VAL A 342 12.88 -0.83 -4.41
CA VAL A 342 13.03 -1.86 -3.37
C VAL A 342 14.20 -1.51 -2.45
N GLY A 343 15.33 -1.08 -3.02
CA GLY A 343 16.50 -0.67 -2.24
C GLY A 343 16.23 0.53 -1.32
N VAL A 344 15.53 1.56 -1.83
CA VAL A 344 15.05 2.69 -1.00
C VAL A 344 14.16 2.19 0.13
N PHE A 345 13.26 1.25 -0.15
CA PHE A 345 12.33 0.73 0.85
C PHE A 345 13.07 0.05 2.02
N LEU A 346 14.08 -0.78 1.71
CA LEU A 346 14.91 -1.45 2.73
C LEU A 346 15.74 -0.47 3.56
N ILE A 347 16.32 0.56 2.93
CA ILE A 347 17.11 1.58 3.63
C ILE A 347 16.21 2.42 4.55
N THR A 348 15.07 2.89 4.03
CA THR A 348 14.16 3.78 4.76
C THR A 348 13.43 3.07 5.89
N TRP A 349 13.38 1.74 5.94
CA TRP A 349 12.89 1.01 7.12
C TRP A 349 13.50 1.56 8.42
N PHE A 350 14.78 1.92 8.39
CA PHE A 350 15.48 2.47 9.54
C PHE A 350 14.75 3.68 10.13
N ASN A 351 14.25 4.64 9.34
CA ASN A 351 13.66 5.86 9.87
C ASN A 351 12.12 5.82 10.03
N ARG A 352 11.45 4.67 9.80
CA ARG A 352 10.01 4.48 10.00
C ARG A 352 9.64 4.25 11.47
N ARG A 353 10.14 5.11 12.35
CA ARG A 353 9.92 5.08 13.80
C ARG A 353 9.99 6.49 14.38
N ALA A 354 9.53 6.66 15.61
CA ALA A 354 9.69 7.93 16.29
C ALA A 354 11.19 8.28 16.45
N PRO A 355 11.61 9.53 16.17
CA PRO A 355 12.99 9.95 16.41
C PRO A 355 13.42 9.62 17.86
N GLY A 356 14.58 9.00 18.00
CA GLY A 356 15.12 8.58 19.30
C GLY A 356 14.56 7.26 19.86
N SER A 357 13.53 6.65 19.25
CA SER A 357 13.06 5.34 19.71
C SER A 357 14.07 4.23 19.40
N ALA A 358 14.03 3.17 20.22
CA ALA A 358 14.75 1.94 19.96
C ALA A 358 14.42 1.39 18.56
N LEU A 359 15.40 0.72 17.95
CA LEU A 359 15.17 0.00 16.71
C LEU A 359 14.32 -1.24 16.98
N PRO A 360 13.32 -1.55 16.12
CA PRO A 360 12.53 -2.78 16.25
C PRO A 360 13.33 -4.06 16.01
N ALA A 361 14.53 -3.95 15.41
CA ALA A 361 15.44 -5.06 15.17
C ALA A 361 16.89 -4.65 15.52
N PRO A 362 17.81 -5.61 15.74
CA PRO A 362 19.21 -5.30 16.01
C PRO A 362 19.84 -4.45 14.90
N LEU A 363 20.74 -3.54 15.29
CA LEU A 363 21.41 -2.62 14.34
C LEU A 363 22.13 -3.37 13.22
N GLN A 364 22.73 -4.52 13.53
CA GLN A 364 23.43 -5.33 12.53
C GLN A 364 22.47 -5.85 11.44
N VAL A 365 21.29 -6.33 11.82
CA VAL A 365 20.24 -6.75 10.87
C VAL A 365 19.77 -5.57 10.03
N ALA A 366 19.64 -4.38 10.63
CA ALA A 366 19.31 -3.15 9.89
C ALA A 366 20.42 -2.76 8.90
N ARG A 367 21.70 -2.92 9.27
CA ARG A 367 22.85 -2.66 8.40
C ARG A 367 22.90 -3.61 7.21
N GLU A 368 22.55 -4.87 7.39
CA GLU A 368 22.44 -5.84 6.29
C GLU A 368 21.34 -5.46 5.30
N ALA A 369 20.17 -5.01 5.79
CA ALA A 369 19.11 -4.49 4.93
C ALA A 369 19.55 -3.24 4.14
N MET A 370 20.25 -2.31 4.81
CA MET A 370 20.80 -1.12 4.14
C MET A 370 21.85 -1.48 3.09
N ALA A 371 22.76 -2.40 3.38
CA ALA A 371 23.77 -2.85 2.45
C ALA A 371 23.15 -3.52 1.22
N LEU A 372 22.16 -4.40 1.42
CA LEU A 372 21.38 -4.97 0.32
C LEU A 372 20.65 -3.89 -0.47
N GLY A 373 20.00 -2.94 0.20
CA GLY A 373 19.29 -1.85 -0.45
C GLY A 373 20.20 -0.97 -1.32
N VAL A 374 21.41 -0.68 -0.85
CA VAL A 374 22.43 0.03 -1.64
C VAL A 374 22.87 -0.80 -2.86
N GLN A 375 23.10 -2.11 -2.71
CA GLN A 375 23.44 -2.95 -3.87
C GLN A 375 22.30 -2.99 -4.89
N LEU A 376 21.04 -3.08 -4.46
CA LEU A 376 19.90 -3.04 -5.38
C LEU A 376 19.83 -1.73 -6.16
N ILE A 377 20.07 -0.58 -5.50
CA ILE A 377 20.12 0.71 -6.18
C ILE A 377 21.28 0.76 -7.18
N VAL A 378 22.49 0.39 -6.75
CA VAL A 378 23.70 0.47 -7.59
C VAL A 378 23.60 -0.46 -8.80
N ARG A 379 23.11 -1.69 -8.61
CA ARG A 379 22.96 -2.70 -9.68
C ARG A 379 21.81 -2.34 -10.61
N GLY A 380 20.71 -1.83 -10.09
CA GLY A 380 19.61 -1.26 -10.89
C GLY A 380 20.10 -0.11 -11.77
N TRP A 381 20.84 0.85 -11.19
CA TRP A 381 21.41 1.98 -11.92
C TRP A 381 22.37 1.54 -13.03
N LYS A 382 23.26 0.58 -12.72
CA LYS A 382 24.23 0.01 -13.68
C LYS A 382 23.60 -0.96 -14.68
N LYS A 383 22.30 -1.26 -14.56
CA LYS A 383 21.59 -2.25 -15.38
C LYS A 383 22.23 -3.64 -15.33
N ASP A 384 22.74 -4.03 -14.16
CA ASP A 384 23.42 -5.32 -13.94
C ASP A 384 22.39 -6.45 -13.79
N LYS A 385 21.79 -6.84 -14.92
CA LYS A 385 20.75 -7.89 -14.99
C LYS A 385 21.27 -9.23 -14.47
N LEU A 386 22.54 -9.56 -14.71
CA LEU A 386 23.12 -10.82 -14.26
C LEU A 386 23.13 -10.91 -12.73
N TRP A 387 23.58 -9.86 -12.05
CA TRP A 387 23.57 -9.82 -10.59
C TRP A 387 22.13 -9.87 -10.04
N LEU A 388 21.20 -9.13 -10.65
CA LEU A 388 19.82 -9.07 -10.20
C LEU A 388 19.08 -10.40 -10.39
N LYS A 389 19.37 -11.16 -11.46
CA LYS A 389 18.87 -12.53 -11.66
C LYS A 389 19.40 -13.54 -10.64
N ALA A 390 20.51 -13.24 -9.97
CA ALA A 390 21.06 -14.05 -8.88
C ALA A 390 20.60 -13.57 -7.48
N SER A 391 19.77 -12.53 -7.42
CA SER A 391 19.32 -11.91 -6.16
C SER A 391 17.91 -12.36 -5.76
N ILE A 392 17.40 -11.83 -4.64
CA ILE A 392 16.00 -12.00 -4.21
C ILE A 392 14.98 -11.49 -5.24
N LEU A 393 15.40 -10.67 -6.20
CA LEU A 393 14.56 -10.15 -7.27
C LEU A 393 14.58 -11.00 -8.55
N ALA A 394 15.14 -12.21 -8.52
CA ALA A 394 15.33 -13.05 -9.70
C ALA A 394 14.05 -13.21 -10.55
N SER A 395 12.90 -13.43 -9.91
CA SER A 395 11.61 -13.64 -10.57
C SER A 395 11.08 -12.41 -11.34
N LEU A 396 11.61 -11.21 -11.06
CA LEU A 396 11.26 -9.97 -11.77
C LEU A 396 11.91 -9.89 -13.16
N PHE A 397 13.02 -10.60 -13.36
CA PHE A 397 13.81 -10.54 -14.59
C PHE A 397 13.60 -11.82 -15.40
N THR A 398 12.85 -11.72 -16.50
CA THR A 398 12.71 -12.83 -17.44
C THR A 398 14.02 -13.10 -18.19
N GLU A 399 14.11 -14.27 -18.84
CA GLU A 399 15.20 -14.56 -19.78
C GLU A 399 15.34 -13.53 -20.89
#